data_AF-A0A2P8Y5Q5-F1
#
_entry.id   AF-A0A2P8Y5Q5-F1
#
_cell.length_a   1.000
_cell.length_b   1.000
_cell.length_c   1.000
_cell.angle_alpha   90.00
_cell.angle_beta   90.00
_cell.angle_gamma   90.00
#
_symmetry.space_group_name_H-M   'P 1'
#
loop_
_entity.id
_entity.type
_entity.pdbx_description
1 polymer ?
#
loop_
_entity_poly.entity_id
_entity_poly.type
_entity_poly.pdbx_seq_one_letter_code
_entity_poly.pdbx_strand_id
1 'polypeptide(L)'
;MNSLNSSTIKVLELYSGIGGMNYALRGSGISGKVVAAMDINTTANKVYQHNFPDENLLQRNIQALTAEEINSYGIDMILMSPPCQPFTRVGLKKDVSDSRTCSFLHLLSIFPHLNSKWKYLLLENVKGFENSEACQLLLTTLEQINFCYQQFILSPSMFSVPNTRHRYYLIAKRRPLTFIFPVQLGVTDRALTYFEKFLINDKTLKKHAWLMDIVGPNSRRSCCFTKAYSHYVEGTGSVFCSKPTEIIAEVFKFNRNEEINPEQLQLLRSLELRYFTPQEVARLMCFPDDFSFPPDITIKQMYRLLGNSINVFVVTLLSPTDHNMQRDYAHIRDDRCITVHEITTKLAIEHSAVQEMNENFVPFGIPVY
;
A
#
# COMPACT_ATOMS: atom_id res chain seq x y z
N MET A 1 -0.88 -42.00 -0.50
CA MET A 1 0.31 -41.14 -0.45
C MET A 1 0.52 -40.55 -1.83
N ASN A 2 0.21 -39.27 -2.03
CA ASN A 2 0.66 -38.49 -3.18
C ASN A 2 1.01 -37.09 -2.64
N SER A 3 2.24 -36.92 -2.17
CA SER A 3 2.74 -35.60 -1.80
C SER A 3 3.03 -34.84 -3.08
N LEU A 4 2.09 -33.96 -3.47
CA LEU A 4 2.40 -32.88 -4.41
C LEU A 4 3.47 -32.02 -3.74
N ASN A 5 4.73 -32.17 -4.17
CA ASN A 5 5.81 -31.28 -3.81
C ASN A 5 5.48 -29.88 -4.36
N SER A 6 4.74 -29.08 -3.59
CA SER A 6 4.57 -27.66 -3.87
C SER A 6 5.92 -26.99 -3.61
N SER A 7 6.70 -26.78 -4.66
CA SER A 7 8.01 -26.13 -4.55
C SER A 7 7.81 -24.69 -4.08
N THR A 8 8.49 -24.30 -3.00
CA THR A 8 8.44 -22.94 -2.46
C THR A 8 8.88 -21.91 -3.50
N ILE A 9 8.02 -20.91 -3.77
CA ILE A 9 8.31 -19.80 -4.69
C ILE A 9 9.43 -18.93 -4.10
N LYS A 10 10.54 -18.76 -4.81
CA LYS A 10 11.64 -17.89 -4.38
C LYS A 10 11.43 -16.47 -4.84
N VAL A 11 11.42 -15.52 -3.91
CA VAL A 11 11.05 -14.12 -4.15
C VAL A 11 12.24 -13.18 -3.96
N LEU A 12 12.48 -12.30 -4.93
CA LEU A 12 13.35 -11.14 -4.78
C LEU A 12 12.50 -9.90 -4.49
N GLU A 13 12.69 -9.28 -3.33
CA GLU A 13 11.98 -8.05 -2.94
C GLU A 13 12.88 -6.82 -3.15
N LEU A 14 12.55 -6.01 -4.15
CA LEU A 14 13.30 -4.80 -4.49
C LEU A 14 12.58 -3.56 -3.97
N TYR A 15 13.35 -2.57 -3.48
CA TYR A 15 12.79 -1.39 -2.81
C TYR A 15 11.97 -1.79 -1.58
N SER A 16 12.52 -2.74 -0.80
CA SER A 16 11.81 -3.47 0.25
C SER A 16 11.24 -2.59 1.37
N GLY A 17 11.82 -1.41 1.62
CA GLY A 17 11.33 -0.49 2.63
C GLY A 17 11.19 -1.16 4.01
N ILE A 18 9.97 -1.17 4.55
CA ILE A 18 9.63 -1.80 5.83
C ILE A 18 8.99 -3.19 5.67
N GLY A 19 9.07 -3.77 4.47
CA GLY A 19 8.64 -5.15 4.17
C GLY A 19 7.15 -5.31 3.91
N GLY A 20 6.48 -4.27 3.40
CA GLY A 20 5.07 -4.36 3.03
C GLY A 20 4.79 -5.47 2.00
N MET A 21 5.67 -5.65 1.01
CA MET A 21 5.52 -6.71 -0.01
C MET A 21 5.70 -8.10 0.61
N ASN A 22 6.65 -8.26 1.54
CA ASN A 22 6.82 -9.51 2.28
C ASN A 22 5.61 -9.86 3.15
N TYR A 23 5.06 -8.90 3.89
CA TYR A 23 3.81 -9.12 4.63
C TYR A 23 2.66 -9.51 3.70
N ALA A 24 2.56 -8.91 2.52
CA ALA A 24 1.54 -9.27 1.53
C ALA A 24 1.74 -10.70 0.99
N LEU A 25 3.00 -11.09 0.72
CA LEU A 25 3.35 -12.46 0.34
C LEU A 25 2.92 -13.46 1.42
N ARG A 26 3.25 -13.20 2.68
CA ARG A 26 2.87 -14.05 3.82
C ARG A 26 1.34 -14.13 3.99
N GLY A 27 0.63 -13.02 3.80
CA GLY A 27 -0.83 -12.94 3.87
C GLY A 27 -1.56 -13.61 2.69
N SER A 28 -0.89 -13.82 1.57
CA SER A 28 -1.51 -14.37 0.34
C SER A 28 -1.82 -15.87 0.40
N GLY A 29 -1.29 -16.59 1.40
CA GLY A 29 -1.37 -18.05 1.48
C GLY A 29 -0.48 -18.78 0.46
N ILE A 30 0.28 -18.07 -0.37
CA ILE A 30 1.27 -18.66 -1.28
C ILE A 30 2.44 -19.20 -0.47
N SER A 31 2.88 -20.42 -0.76
CA SER A 31 4.12 -20.98 -0.23
C SER A 31 5.33 -20.29 -0.88
N GLY A 32 5.61 -19.05 -0.47
CA GLY A 32 6.72 -18.22 -0.95
C GLY A 32 7.76 -17.93 0.13
N LYS A 33 9.01 -17.73 -0.28
CA LYS A 33 10.12 -17.30 0.58
C LYS A 33 10.88 -16.16 -0.09
N VAL A 34 11.04 -15.05 0.63
CA VAL A 34 11.97 -13.99 0.23
C VAL A 34 13.40 -14.52 0.37
N VAL A 35 14.11 -14.62 -0.74
CA VAL A 35 15.52 -15.10 -0.79
C VAL A 35 16.52 -13.96 -0.73
N ALA A 36 16.08 -12.75 -1.10
CA ALA A 36 16.81 -11.52 -0.88
C ALA A 36 15.81 -10.35 -0.87
N ALA A 37 15.98 -9.44 0.08
CA ALA A 37 15.32 -8.14 0.13
C ALA A 37 16.38 -7.04 -0.05
N MET A 38 16.06 -5.94 -0.72
CA MET A 38 17.03 -4.89 -1.01
C MET A 38 16.46 -3.49 -0.87
N ASP A 39 17.14 -2.65 -0.10
CA ASP A 39 16.88 -1.21 0.02
C ASP A 39 18.15 -0.48 0.48
N ILE A 40 18.33 0.76 0.05
CA ILE A 40 19.47 1.61 0.45
C ILE A 40 19.23 2.31 1.79
N ASN A 41 17.98 2.43 2.23
CA ASN A 41 17.61 3.20 3.41
C ASN A 41 17.90 2.43 4.70
N THR A 42 18.94 2.85 5.41
CA THR A 42 19.36 2.23 6.67
C THR A 42 18.27 2.22 7.75
N THR A 43 17.40 3.23 7.78
CA THR A 43 16.30 3.29 8.76
C THR A 43 15.19 2.31 8.40
N ALA A 44 14.87 2.17 7.11
CA ALA A 44 13.90 1.19 6.63
C ALA A 44 14.42 -0.24 6.89
N ASN A 45 15.69 -0.49 6.57
CA ASN A 45 16.35 -1.77 6.80
C ASN A 45 16.37 -2.20 8.26
N LYS A 46 16.58 -1.27 9.20
CA LYS A 46 16.44 -1.55 10.63
C LYS A 46 15.05 -2.07 10.99
N VAL A 47 13.99 -1.44 10.46
CA VAL A 47 12.61 -1.86 10.69
C VAL A 47 12.32 -3.19 10.00
N TYR A 48 12.83 -3.38 8.78
CA TYR A 48 12.71 -4.64 8.04
C TYR A 48 13.31 -5.80 8.85
N GLN A 49 14.59 -5.70 9.23
CA GLN A 49 15.29 -6.78 9.95
C GLN A 49 14.68 -7.06 11.33
N HIS A 50 14.10 -6.04 11.99
CA HIS A 50 13.38 -6.22 13.26
C HIS A 50 12.17 -7.14 13.11
N ASN A 51 11.44 -7.02 12.01
CA ASN A 51 10.26 -7.85 11.74
C ASN A 51 10.61 -9.17 11.01
N PHE A 52 11.74 -9.20 10.31
CA PHE A 52 12.21 -10.33 9.50
C PHE A 52 13.68 -10.68 9.82
N PRO A 53 13.99 -11.14 11.04
CA PRO A 53 15.38 -11.29 11.52
C PRO A 53 16.19 -12.33 10.75
N ASP A 54 15.55 -13.34 10.18
CA ASP A 54 16.20 -14.44 9.47
C ASP A 54 16.33 -14.19 7.96
N GLU A 55 15.83 -13.07 7.46
CA GLU A 55 15.84 -12.78 6.03
C GLU A 55 17.13 -12.12 5.56
N ASN A 56 17.53 -12.46 4.34
CA ASN A 56 18.72 -11.92 3.70
C ASN A 56 18.46 -10.50 3.17
N LEU A 57 18.79 -9.50 3.97
CA LEU A 57 18.64 -8.09 3.62
C LEU A 57 19.93 -7.49 3.06
N LEU A 58 19.86 -6.97 1.84
CA LEU A 58 20.95 -6.36 1.12
C LEU A 58 20.86 -4.83 1.20
N GLN A 59 21.64 -4.21 2.08
CA GLN A 59 21.73 -2.75 2.18
C GLN A 59 22.65 -2.18 1.10
N ARG A 60 22.15 -2.05 -0.14
CA ARG A 60 22.93 -1.55 -1.28
C ARG A 60 22.06 -0.82 -2.31
N ASN A 61 22.71 -0.06 -3.19
CA ASN A 61 22.07 0.56 -4.34
C ASN A 61 21.69 -0.51 -5.38
N ILE A 62 20.45 -0.49 -5.86
CA ILE A 62 19.91 -1.44 -6.85
C ILE A 62 20.72 -1.44 -8.15
N GLN A 63 21.39 -0.35 -8.49
CA GLN A 63 22.29 -0.27 -9.66
C GLN A 63 23.52 -1.18 -9.56
N ALA A 64 23.82 -1.72 -8.37
CA ALA A 64 24.90 -2.68 -8.20
C ALA A 64 24.48 -4.14 -8.48
N LEU A 65 23.17 -4.42 -8.65
CA LEU A 65 22.70 -5.75 -9.03
C LEU A 65 23.15 -6.08 -10.46
N THR A 66 23.51 -7.34 -10.70
CA THR A 66 23.73 -7.87 -12.05
C THR A 66 22.77 -9.02 -12.35
N ALA A 67 22.65 -9.37 -13.63
CA ALA A 67 21.83 -10.51 -14.05
C ALA A 67 22.34 -11.82 -13.44
N GLU A 68 23.66 -12.00 -13.38
CA GLU A 68 24.31 -13.19 -12.83
C GLU A 68 23.97 -13.36 -11.35
N GLU A 69 24.03 -12.27 -10.57
CA GLU A 69 23.67 -12.31 -9.15
C GLU A 69 22.19 -12.67 -8.97
N ILE A 70 21.28 -12.03 -9.70
CA ILE A 70 19.84 -12.33 -9.62
C ILE A 70 19.57 -13.79 -10.01
N ASN A 71 20.21 -14.26 -11.07
CA ASN A 71 20.09 -15.63 -11.54
C ASN A 71 20.61 -16.65 -10.50
N SER A 72 21.65 -16.30 -9.73
CA SER A 72 22.21 -17.17 -8.68
C SER A 72 21.23 -17.45 -7.54
N TYR A 73 20.32 -16.50 -7.23
CA TYR A 73 19.25 -16.73 -6.26
C TYR A 73 18.20 -17.74 -6.76
N GLY A 74 18.13 -17.95 -8.08
CA GLY A 74 17.17 -18.83 -8.73
C GLY A 74 15.74 -18.43 -8.40
N ILE A 75 15.42 -17.15 -8.60
CA ILE A 75 14.11 -16.57 -8.25
C ILE A 75 13.01 -17.03 -9.20
N ASP A 76 11.80 -17.13 -8.66
CA ASP A 76 10.56 -17.37 -9.40
C ASP A 76 9.74 -16.08 -9.54
N MET A 77 9.91 -15.14 -8.60
CA MET A 77 9.11 -13.92 -8.50
C MET A 77 9.97 -12.70 -8.14
N ILE A 78 9.60 -11.55 -8.69
CA ILE A 78 10.05 -10.23 -8.25
C ILE A 78 8.86 -9.47 -7.67
N LEU A 79 9.01 -8.91 -6.47
CA LEU A 79 8.10 -7.92 -5.88
C LEU A 79 8.85 -6.59 -5.82
N MET A 80 8.25 -5.50 -6.30
CA MET A 80 8.94 -4.20 -6.28
C MET A 80 8.02 -2.99 -6.13
N SER A 81 8.50 -1.98 -5.43
CA SER A 81 7.86 -0.65 -5.34
C SER A 81 8.87 0.48 -5.62
N PRO A 82 9.28 0.69 -6.88
CA PRO A 82 10.28 1.70 -7.23
C PRO A 82 9.86 3.11 -6.80
N PRO A 83 10.80 3.99 -6.40
CA PRO A 83 10.46 5.33 -5.95
C PRO A 83 9.85 6.17 -7.08
N CYS A 84 8.66 6.71 -6.86
CA CYS A 84 8.05 7.65 -7.79
C CYS A 84 8.54 9.08 -7.56
N GLN A 85 9.61 9.51 -8.24
CA GLN A 85 9.88 10.91 -8.54
C GLN A 85 10.69 11.01 -9.86
N PRO A 86 10.31 11.83 -10.86
CA PRO A 86 9.35 12.94 -10.84
C PRO A 86 8.17 12.79 -11.84
N PHE A 87 7.59 11.61 -12.02
CA PHE A 87 6.52 11.34 -13.01
C PHE A 87 5.24 12.21 -12.86
N THR A 88 5.13 13.04 -11.82
CA THR A 88 3.97 13.87 -11.48
C THR A 88 4.14 15.36 -11.78
N ARG A 89 5.25 15.83 -12.37
CA ARG A 89 5.38 17.25 -12.78
C ARG A 89 4.97 17.42 -14.24
N VAL A 90 3.70 17.81 -14.44
CA VAL A 90 3.22 18.45 -15.66
C VAL A 90 4.12 19.65 -15.96
N GLY A 91 5.06 19.51 -16.90
CA GLY A 91 5.87 20.65 -17.36
C GLY A 91 7.21 20.34 -18.01
N LEU A 92 7.87 19.21 -17.72
CA LEU A 92 9.17 18.88 -18.34
C LEU A 92 9.25 17.38 -18.61
N LYS A 93 9.01 16.98 -19.87
CA LYS A 93 9.22 15.63 -20.42
C LYS A 93 10.71 15.24 -20.37
N LYS A 94 11.25 14.97 -19.18
CA LYS A 94 12.62 14.50 -18.94
C LYS A 94 12.65 13.44 -17.83
N ASP A 95 11.70 12.50 -17.85
CA ASP A 95 11.55 11.46 -16.81
C ASP A 95 12.74 10.49 -16.76
N VAL A 96 13.41 10.28 -17.90
CA VAL A 96 14.54 9.34 -18.04
C VAL A 96 15.87 9.95 -17.59
N SER A 97 15.97 11.28 -17.46
CA SER A 97 17.21 11.97 -17.06
C SER A 97 17.33 12.18 -15.54
N ASP A 98 16.37 11.73 -14.74
CA ASP A 98 16.41 11.86 -13.28
C ASP A 98 17.25 10.73 -12.66
N SER A 99 18.26 11.10 -11.87
CA SER A 99 19.07 10.16 -11.07
C SER A 99 18.26 9.15 -10.25
N ARG A 100 17.01 9.50 -9.89
CA ARG A 100 16.10 8.67 -9.09
C ARG A 100 15.42 7.56 -9.91
N THR A 101 15.29 7.72 -11.23
CA THR A 101 14.74 6.68 -12.12
C THR A 101 15.82 5.72 -12.62
N CYS A 102 17.10 6.08 -12.52
CA CYS A 102 18.24 5.25 -12.95
C CYS A 102 18.21 3.83 -12.38
N SER A 103 17.82 3.67 -11.11
CA SER A 103 17.73 2.32 -10.51
C SER A 103 16.68 1.44 -11.16
N PHE A 104 15.54 2.02 -11.57
CA PHE A 104 14.48 1.28 -12.25
C PHE A 104 14.87 0.98 -13.70
N LEU A 105 15.46 1.94 -14.41
CA LEU A 105 15.98 1.74 -15.77
C LEU A 105 17.07 0.67 -15.82
N HIS A 106 17.93 0.61 -14.80
CA HIS A 106 18.91 -0.45 -14.63
C HIS A 106 18.26 -1.82 -14.46
N LEU A 107 17.17 -1.94 -13.70
CA LEU A 107 16.43 -3.21 -13.62
C LEU A 107 15.86 -3.60 -14.98
N LEU A 108 15.28 -2.66 -15.72
CA LEU A 108 14.75 -2.92 -17.06
C LEU A 108 15.83 -3.37 -18.06
N SER A 109 17.07 -2.87 -17.93
CA SER A 109 18.18 -3.36 -18.76
C SER A 109 18.67 -4.76 -18.35
N ILE A 110 18.48 -5.17 -17.09
CA ILE A 110 18.83 -6.50 -16.60
C ILE A 110 17.77 -7.56 -16.98
N PHE A 111 16.48 -7.20 -16.98
CA PHE A 111 15.38 -8.16 -17.15
C PHE A 111 15.53 -9.12 -18.36
N PRO A 112 15.99 -8.67 -19.55
CA PRO A 112 16.25 -9.56 -20.69
C PRO A 112 17.33 -10.63 -20.46
N HIS A 113 18.20 -10.44 -19.48
CA HIS A 113 19.30 -11.34 -19.14
C HIS A 113 18.98 -12.29 -17.97
N LEU A 114 17.77 -12.19 -17.41
CA LEU A 114 17.31 -13.11 -16.37
C LEU A 114 16.86 -14.44 -16.97
N ASN A 115 17.16 -15.52 -16.26
CA ASN A 115 16.83 -16.87 -16.70
C ASN A 115 15.29 -17.09 -16.73
N SER A 116 14.87 -18.14 -17.44
CA SER A 116 13.45 -18.48 -17.61
C SER A 116 12.75 -18.96 -16.34
N LYS A 117 13.48 -19.13 -15.22
CA LYS A 117 12.90 -19.50 -13.93
C LYS A 117 12.04 -18.37 -13.36
N TRP A 118 12.41 -17.12 -13.62
CA TRP A 118 11.60 -15.98 -13.23
C TRP A 118 10.28 -15.95 -14.02
N LYS A 119 9.16 -16.11 -13.30
CA LYS A 119 7.81 -16.28 -13.85
C LYS A 119 6.84 -15.17 -13.46
N TYR A 120 7.05 -14.51 -12.32
CA TYR A 120 6.07 -13.58 -11.75
C TYR A 120 6.68 -12.21 -11.46
N LEU A 121 5.95 -11.15 -11.76
CA LEU A 121 6.28 -9.79 -11.34
C LEU A 121 5.05 -9.15 -10.71
N LEU A 122 5.23 -8.50 -9.56
CA LEU A 122 4.28 -7.54 -9.02
C LEU A 122 5.00 -6.23 -8.78
N LEU A 123 4.50 -5.16 -9.39
CA LEU A 123 4.99 -3.80 -9.22
C LEU A 123 3.89 -2.92 -8.63
N GLU A 124 4.22 -2.15 -7.60
CA GLU A 124 3.43 -1.03 -7.11
C GLU A 124 4.09 0.29 -7.51
N ASN A 125 3.29 1.29 -7.85
CA ASN A 125 3.74 2.66 -8.09
C ASN A 125 2.61 3.65 -7.79
N VAL A 126 2.88 4.96 -7.89
CA VAL A 126 1.83 5.96 -7.71
C VAL A 126 0.89 6.04 -8.92
N LYS A 127 -0.31 6.55 -8.68
CA LYS A 127 -1.21 7.00 -9.76
C LYS A 127 -0.52 8.07 -10.61
N GLY A 128 -0.53 7.91 -11.92
CA GLY A 128 0.17 8.73 -12.90
C GLY A 128 1.35 8.00 -13.55
N PHE A 129 1.91 6.97 -12.90
CA PHE A 129 2.99 6.16 -13.46
C PHE A 129 2.61 5.51 -14.79
N GLU A 130 1.35 5.11 -14.95
CA GLU A 130 0.79 4.54 -16.19
C GLU A 130 0.97 5.43 -17.43
N ASN A 131 1.18 6.73 -17.22
CA ASN A 131 1.37 7.71 -18.30
C ASN A 131 2.86 8.05 -18.55
N SER A 132 3.79 7.41 -17.82
CA SER A 132 5.22 7.72 -17.89
C SER A 132 5.96 6.93 -18.98
N GLU A 133 7.07 7.49 -19.47
CA GLU A 133 7.99 6.80 -20.37
C GLU A 133 8.59 5.54 -19.72
N ALA A 134 8.80 5.56 -18.40
CA ALA A 134 9.30 4.42 -17.64
C ALA A 134 8.31 3.24 -17.63
N CYS A 135 7.00 3.52 -17.54
CA CYS A 135 5.98 2.49 -17.66
C CYS A 135 5.95 1.91 -19.09
N GLN A 136 5.98 2.75 -20.12
CA GLN A 136 6.02 2.28 -21.52
C GLN A 136 7.24 1.38 -21.80
N LEU A 137 8.40 1.74 -21.25
CA LEU A 137 9.61 0.92 -21.35
C LEU A 137 9.42 -0.42 -20.63
N LEU A 138 8.86 -0.43 -19.42
CA LEU A 138 8.54 -1.66 -18.69
C LEU A 138 7.63 -2.59 -19.51
N LEU A 139 6.53 -2.07 -20.08
CA LEU A 139 5.59 -2.89 -20.87
C LEU A 139 6.28 -3.50 -22.10
N THR A 140 7.04 -2.67 -22.84
CA THR A 140 7.82 -3.13 -24.00
C THR A 140 8.83 -4.22 -23.60
N THR A 141 9.57 -4.02 -22.50
CA THR A 141 10.53 -5.01 -22.00
C THR A 141 9.83 -6.31 -21.63
N LEU A 142 8.70 -6.27 -20.91
CA LEU A 142 7.93 -7.45 -20.52
C LEU A 142 7.45 -8.24 -21.74
N GLU A 143 6.96 -7.57 -22.79
CA GLU A 143 6.54 -8.21 -24.02
C GLU A 143 7.71 -8.91 -24.73
N GLN A 144 8.86 -8.23 -24.84
CA GLN A 144 10.08 -8.79 -25.44
C GLN A 144 10.57 -10.05 -24.74
N ILE A 145 10.43 -10.12 -23.41
CA ILE A 145 10.83 -11.29 -22.61
C ILE A 145 9.69 -12.31 -22.41
N ASN A 146 8.63 -12.19 -23.21
CA ASN A 146 7.48 -13.09 -23.28
C ASN A 146 6.63 -13.17 -21.99
N PHE A 147 6.42 -12.04 -21.32
CA PHE A 147 5.42 -11.90 -20.26
C PHE A 147 4.10 -11.36 -20.83
N CYS A 148 3.00 -11.78 -20.21
CA CYS A 148 1.72 -11.09 -20.26
C CYS A 148 1.55 -10.29 -18.96
N TYR A 149 0.80 -9.19 -19.00
CA TYR A 149 0.60 -8.32 -17.85
C TYR A 149 -0.81 -7.78 -17.74
N GLN A 150 -1.17 -7.30 -16.55
CA GLN A 150 -2.37 -6.53 -16.28
C GLN A 150 -2.03 -5.32 -15.41
N GLN A 151 -2.73 -4.21 -15.64
CA GLN A 151 -2.52 -2.93 -14.99
C GLN A 151 -3.78 -2.52 -14.21
N PHE A 152 -3.61 -1.92 -13.05
CA PHE A 152 -4.72 -1.49 -12.18
C PHE A 152 -4.43 -0.14 -11.53
N ILE A 153 -5.49 0.63 -11.28
CA ILE A 153 -5.49 1.76 -10.34
C ILE A 153 -6.43 1.42 -9.19
N LEU A 154 -5.86 1.04 -8.05
CA LEU A 154 -6.64 0.59 -6.88
C LEU A 154 -6.42 1.49 -5.68
N SER A 155 -7.43 1.55 -4.80
CA SER A 155 -7.36 2.20 -3.49
C SER A 155 -7.93 1.25 -2.44
N PRO A 156 -7.39 1.20 -1.20
CA PRO A 156 -7.94 0.37 -0.12
C PRO A 156 -9.43 0.64 0.14
N SER A 157 -9.88 1.88 -0.04
CA SER A 157 -11.30 2.28 0.02
C SER A 157 -12.23 1.52 -0.93
N MET A 158 -11.72 0.95 -2.02
CA MET A 158 -12.50 0.09 -2.93
C MET A 158 -12.79 -1.28 -2.32
N PHE A 159 -12.10 -1.64 -1.24
CA PHE A 159 -12.20 -2.92 -0.54
C PHE A 159 -12.61 -2.75 0.92
N SER A 160 -13.40 -1.71 1.21
CA SER A 160 -13.93 -1.40 2.55
C SER A 160 -12.88 -1.04 3.62
N VAL A 161 -11.61 -0.83 3.24
CA VAL A 161 -10.62 -0.26 4.17
C VAL A 161 -10.83 1.26 4.22
N PRO A 162 -11.02 1.88 5.39
CA PRO A 162 -11.36 3.30 5.52
C PRO A 162 -10.15 4.23 5.31
N ASN A 163 -9.42 4.04 4.21
CA ASN A 163 -8.28 4.86 3.80
C ASN A 163 -8.24 5.00 2.27
N THR A 164 -8.14 6.24 1.79
CA THR A 164 -7.93 6.52 0.37
C THR A 164 -6.44 6.52 0.06
N ARG A 165 -5.99 5.60 -0.79
CA ARG A 165 -4.60 5.51 -1.26
C ARG A 165 -4.56 4.93 -2.68
N HIS A 166 -4.87 5.77 -3.67
CA HIS A 166 -4.76 5.38 -5.07
C HIS A 166 -3.32 5.06 -5.46
N ARG A 167 -3.11 3.87 -6.02
CA ARG A 167 -1.83 3.38 -6.52
C ARG A 167 -2.02 2.63 -7.82
N TYR A 168 -0.99 2.74 -8.65
CA TYR A 168 -0.80 1.92 -9.82
C TYR A 168 -0.25 0.56 -9.40
N TYR A 169 -0.80 -0.50 -9.98
CA TYR A 169 -0.27 -1.85 -9.83
C TYR A 169 -0.11 -2.48 -11.20
N LEU A 170 0.98 -3.22 -11.39
CA LEU A 170 1.17 -4.10 -12.52
C LEU A 170 1.50 -5.50 -12.02
N ILE A 171 0.74 -6.48 -12.47
CA ILE A 171 1.08 -7.89 -12.32
C ILE A 171 1.48 -8.44 -13.68
N ALA A 172 2.54 -9.24 -13.74
CA ALA A 172 2.96 -9.91 -14.95
C ALA A 172 3.27 -11.38 -14.69
N LYS A 173 2.96 -12.22 -15.67
CA LYS A 173 3.28 -13.64 -15.67
C LYS A 173 4.00 -14.01 -16.97
N ARG A 174 5.03 -14.86 -16.88
CA ARG A 174 5.68 -15.40 -18.08
C ARG A 174 4.71 -16.35 -18.78
N ARG A 175 4.50 -16.18 -20.10
CA ARG A 175 3.63 -17.08 -20.88
C ARG A 175 4.14 -18.53 -20.78
N PRO A 176 3.24 -19.54 -20.73
CA PRO A 176 1.80 -19.48 -21.03
C PRO A 176 0.88 -19.26 -19.82
N LEU A 177 1.39 -18.81 -18.67
CA LEU A 177 0.56 -18.58 -17.48
C LEU A 177 -0.52 -17.51 -17.75
N THR A 178 -1.71 -17.70 -17.19
CA THR A 178 -2.85 -16.79 -17.33
C THR A 178 -3.31 -16.23 -15.98
N PHE A 179 -4.15 -15.20 -16.01
CA PHE A 179 -4.70 -14.57 -14.82
C PHE A 179 -6.10 -15.12 -14.52
N ILE A 180 -6.31 -15.49 -13.25
CA ILE A 180 -7.61 -15.87 -12.69
C ILE A 180 -7.68 -15.17 -11.32
N PHE A 181 -8.77 -14.43 -11.07
CA PHE A 181 -8.94 -13.65 -9.85
C PHE A 181 -9.96 -14.32 -8.92
N PRO A 182 -9.54 -14.84 -7.76
CA PRO A 182 -10.45 -15.17 -6.67
C PRO A 182 -10.67 -13.95 -5.76
N VAL A 183 -11.89 -13.78 -5.23
CA VAL A 183 -12.25 -12.72 -4.27
C VAL A 183 -12.66 -13.34 -2.95
N GLN A 184 -12.02 -12.93 -1.85
CA GLN A 184 -12.55 -13.07 -0.48
C GLN A 184 -12.19 -11.85 0.36
N LEU A 185 -13.16 -11.33 1.12
CA LEU A 185 -13.04 -10.14 1.97
C LEU A 185 -13.36 -10.50 3.42
N GLY A 186 -12.49 -10.10 4.34
CA GLY A 186 -12.75 -10.07 5.77
C GLY A 186 -11.82 -9.08 6.45
N VAL A 187 -12.37 -8.04 7.07
CA VAL A 187 -11.63 -7.08 7.90
C VAL A 187 -12.30 -7.07 9.28
N THR A 188 -11.50 -7.09 10.35
CA THR A 188 -11.99 -7.01 11.74
C THR A 188 -11.48 -5.73 12.40
N ASP A 189 -12.28 -5.20 13.33
CA ASP A 189 -12.16 -3.86 13.91
C ASP A 189 -11.80 -3.96 15.40
N ARG A 190 -10.72 -3.32 15.88
CA ARG A 190 -10.34 -3.27 17.32
C ARG A 190 -9.51 -2.03 17.70
N ALA A 191 -9.76 -1.53 18.91
CA ALA A 191 -9.24 -0.27 19.48
C ALA A 191 -7.84 -0.37 20.11
N LEU A 192 -7.15 0.78 20.26
CA LEU A 192 -5.96 0.96 21.10
C LEU A 192 -5.94 2.37 21.72
N THR A 193 -5.40 2.50 22.94
CA THR A 193 -5.22 3.76 23.68
C THR A 193 -3.73 4.07 23.92
N TYR A 194 -3.27 5.24 23.45
CA TYR A 194 -2.19 6.08 24.03
C TYR A 194 -2.17 7.42 23.27
N PHE A 195 -2.97 8.40 23.70
CA PHE A 195 -3.38 9.52 22.83
C PHE A 195 -2.74 10.88 23.13
N GLU A 196 -2.31 11.14 24.37
CA GLU A 196 -1.87 12.48 24.80
C GLU A 196 -0.66 13.00 24.02
N LYS A 197 0.29 12.10 23.68
CA LYS A 197 1.50 12.45 22.90
C LYS A 197 1.20 12.92 21.46
N PHE A 198 0.01 12.63 20.94
CA PHE A 198 -0.35 12.89 19.55
C PHE A 198 -1.29 14.08 19.39
N LEU A 199 -1.64 14.78 20.48
CA LEU A 199 -2.43 16.00 20.44
C LEU A 199 -1.77 17.06 19.54
N ILE A 200 -2.59 17.75 18.76
CA ILE A 200 -2.13 18.85 17.91
C ILE A 200 -1.84 20.05 18.80
N ASN A 201 -0.62 20.58 18.71
CA ASN A 201 -0.21 21.73 19.51
C ASN A 201 -0.91 23.03 19.06
N ASP A 202 -0.97 24.01 19.96
CA ASP A 202 -1.62 25.30 19.72
C ASP A 202 -1.09 26.05 18.51
N LYS A 203 0.22 25.99 18.26
CA LYS A 203 0.84 26.69 17.11
C LYS A 203 0.28 26.15 15.80
N THR A 204 0.07 24.84 15.71
CA THR A 204 -0.53 24.19 14.55
C THR A 204 -2.03 24.46 14.47
N LEU A 205 -2.77 24.38 15.59
CA LEU A 205 -4.20 24.70 15.64
C LEU A 205 -4.48 26.11 15.14
N LYS A 206 -3.77 27.12 15.67
CA LYS A 206 -3.93 28.53 15.29
C LYS A 206 -3.71 28.80 13.80
N LYS A 207 -2.86 28.03 13.14
CA LYS A 207 -2.48 28.28 11.74
C LYS A 207 -3.26 27.43 10.75
N HIS A 208 -3.69 26.24 11.15
CA HIS A 208 -4.09 25.21 10.20
C HIS A 208 -5.34 24.43 10.59
N ALA A 209 -5.99 24.72 11.72
CA ALA A 209 -7.21 24.00 12.13
C ALA A 209 -8.25 23.92 11.00
N TRP A 210 -8.48 25.03 10.27
CA TRP A 210 -9.45 25.12 9.19
C TRP A 210 -9.08 24.36 7.90
N LEU A 211 -7.83 23.92 7.78
CA LEU A 211 -7.32 23.14 6.64
C LEU A 211 -7.29 21.63 6.93
N MET A 212 -7.56 21.23 8.17
CA MET A 212 -7.50 19.84 8.58
C MET A 212 -8.72 19.09 8.08
N ASP A 213 -8.45 17.94 7.46
CA ASP A 213 -9.47 16.92 7.29
C ASP A 213 -9.61 16.13 8.60
N ILE A 214 -10.77 16.24 9.26
CA ILE A 214 -11.04 15.63 10.57
C ILE A 214 -11.92 14.38 10.37
N VAL A 215 -11.52 13.27 11.01
CA VAL A 215 -12.29 12.02 11.07
C VAL A 215 -12.58 11.65 12.52
N GLY A 216 -13.72 10.99 12.72
CA GLY A 216 -14.11 10.40 14.01
C GLY A 216 -14.20 8.87 13.99
N PRO A 217 -14.55 8.24 15.13
CA PRO A 217 -14.59 6.78 15.27
C PRO A 217 -15.44 6.06 14.21
N ASN A 218 -16.55 6.66 13.80
CA ASN A 218 -17.48 6.07 12.84
C ASN A 218 -17.17 6.44 11.38
N SER A 219 -16.05 7.13 11.13
CA SER A 219 -15.68 7.54 9.77
C SER A 219 -15.23 6.34 8.95
N ARG A 220 -15.90 6.09 7.82
CA ARG A 220 -15.56 5.01 6.88
C ARG A 220 -14.50 5.42 5.84
N ARG A 221 -13.73 6.46 6.14
CA ARG A 221 -12.77 7.08 5.21
C ARG A 221 -11.71 7.85 5.98
N SER A 222 -10.52 7.96 5.39
CA SER A 222 -9.46 8.88 5.78
C SER A 222 -8.63 9.25 4.55
N CYS A 223 -7.94 10.39 4.58
CA CYS A 223 -7.04 10.83 3.52
C CYS A 223 -5.78 9.96 3.44
N CYS A 224 -5.10 10.01 2.31
CA CYS A 224 -3.83 9.31 2.09
C CYS A 224 -2.76 9.80 3.07
N PHE A 225 -2.17 8.89 3.86
CA PHE A 225 -1.01 9.22 4.68
C PHE A 225 0.26 9.29 3.82
N THR A 226 0.91 10.45 3.84
CA THR A 226 2.15 10.69 3.11
C THR A 226 3.36 10.70 4.04
N LYS A 227 4.57 10.64 3.48
CA LYS A 227 5.82 10.68 4.24
C LYS A 227 6.02 11.94 5.08
N ALA A 228 5.21 12.98 4.87
CA ALA A 228 5.29 14.26 5.57
C ALA A 228 4.15 14.46 6.59
N TYR A 229 3.37 13.41 6.89
CA TYR A 229 2.37 13.43 7.94
C TYR A 229 2.97 13.91 9.28
N SER A 230 2.22 14.72 10.02
CA SER A 230 2.65 15.50 11.20
C SER A 230 3.67 16.64 10.96
N HIS A 231 4.26 16.77 9.77
CA HIS A 231 5.16 17.90 9.43
C HIS A 231 4.48 18.99 8.61
N TYR A 232 3.68 18.61 7.62
CA TYR A 232 2.74 19.50 6.95
C TYR A 232 1.32 19.09 7.29
N VAL A 233 0.43 20.06 7.46
CA VAL A 233 -0.97 19.81 7.82
C VAL A 233 -1.80 19.48 6.59
N GLU A 234 -1.66 20.26 5.53
CA GLU A 234 -2.44 20.09 4.31
C GLU A 234 -1.92 18.92 3.46
N GLY A 235 -2.83 18.07 3.01
CA GLY A 235 -2.54 17.03 2.02
C GLY A 235 -1.66 15.87 2.49
N THR A 236 -1.44 15.71 3.81
CA THR A 236 -0.57 14.64 4.33
C THR A 236 -1.28 13.49 5.05
N GLY A 237 -2.57 13.65 5.35
CA GLY A 237 -3.40 12.67 6.03
C GLY A 237 -4.47 13.34 6.91
N SER A 238 -5.48 12.58 7.33
CA SER A 238 -6.52 13.07 8.25
C SER A 238 -6.00 13.20 9.67
N VAL A 239 -6.69 13.98 10.50
CA VAL A 239 -6.53 14.00 11.97
C VAL A 239 -7.76 13.40 12.64
N PHE A 240 -7.58 12.86 13.84
CA PHE A 240 -8.64 12.17 14.57
C PHE A 240 -9.26 13.06 15.66
N CYS A 241 -10.57 12.97 15.83
CA CYS A 241 -11.32 13.56 16.93
C CYS A 241 -12.33 12.53 17.47
N SER A 242 -12.32 12.28 18.78
CA SER A 242 -13.27 11.37 19.43
C SER A 242 -14.63 12.02 19.72
N LYS A 243 -14.73 13.35 19.64
CA LYS A 243 -15.97 14.07 19.95
C LYS A 243 -17.03 13.81 18.88
N PRO A 244 -18.33 13.85 19.24
CA PRO A 244 -19.43 13.77 18.28
C PRO A 244 -19.30 14.80 17.15
N THR A 245 -19.74 14.43 15.95
CA THR A 245 -19.66 15.26 14.75
C THR A 245 -20.35 16.61 14.93
N GLU A 246 -21.42 16.65 15.73
CA GLU A 246 -22.20 17.84 16.03
C GLU A 246 -21.37 18.87 16.80
N ILE A 247 -20.57 18.41 17.77
CA ILE A 247 -19.67 19.26 18.56
C ILE A 247 -18.54 19.80 17.68
N ILE A 248 -17.96 18.95 16.83
CA ILE A 248 -16.92 19.38 15.88
C ILE A 248 -17.50 20.45 14.95
N ALA A 249 -18.70 20.21 14.40
CA ALA A 249 -19.35 21.15 13.51
C ALA A 249 -19.61 22.50 14.21
N GLU A 250 -20.06 22.49 15.47
CA GLU A 250 -20.29 23.71 16.25
C GLU A 250 -19.01 24.54 16.44
N VAL A 251 -17.90 23.92 16.82
CA VAL A 251 -16.61 24.61 16.94
C VAL A 251 -16.10 25.14 15.60
N PHE A 252 -16.49 24.51 14.49
CA PHE A 252 -16.11 24.92 13.13
C PHE A 252 -17.13 25.83 12.42
N LYS A 253 -18.20 26.28 13.11
CA LYS A 253 -19.15 27.28 12.56
C LYS A 253 -18.56 28.68 12.44
N PHE A 254 -17.50 29.00 13.19
CA PHE A 254 -16.90 30.33 13.23
C PHE A 254 -16.14 30.67 11.94
N ASN A 255 -16.00 31.99 11.67
CA ASN A 255 -15.50 32.52 10.40
C ASN A 255 -14.03 32.10 10.11
N ARG A 256 -13.78 31.52 8.92
CA ARG A 256 -12.45 31.00 8.52
C ARG A 256 -11.40 32.08 8.23
N ASN A 257 -11.82 33.33 8.07
CA ASN A 257 -10.99 34.43 7.59
C ASN A 257 -10.40 35.31 8.71
N GLU A 258 -10.64 34.96 9.97
CA GLU A 258 -10.16 35.70 11.14
C GLU A 258 -9.07 34.95 11.89
N GLU A 259 -8.13 35.69 12.49
CA GLU A 259 -7.10 35.10 13.35
C GLU A 259 -7.75 34.44 14.58
N ILE A 260 -7.34 33.21 14.90
CA ILE A 260 -7.92 32.44 16.01
C ILE A 260 -7.68 33.17 17.33
N ASN A 261 -8.75 33.65 17.95
CA ASN A 261 -8.72 34.34 19.24
C ASN A 261 -8.58 33.32 20.41
N PRO A 262 -8.31 33.78 21.66
CA PRO A 262 -8.11 32.87 22.79
C PRO A 262 -9.32 31.97 23.11
N GLU A 263 -10.54 32.45 22.93
CA GLU A 263 -11.77 31.67 23.17
C GLU A 263 -11.92 30.56 22.11
N GLN A 264 -11.72 30.90 20.84
CA GLN A 264 -11.71 29.95 19.73
C GLN A 264 -10.60 28.90 19.90
N LEU A 265 -9.42 29.30 20.36
CA LEU A 265 -8.35 28.34 20.67
C LEU A 265 -8.76 27.37 21.78
N GLN A 266 -9.45 27.86 22.81
CA GLN A 266 -9.92 27.01 23.91
C GLN A 266 -10.98 26.02 23.42
N LEU A 267 -11.87 26.43 22.51
CA LEU A 267 -12.81 25.53 21.84
C LEU A 267 -12.08 24.50 20.96
N LEU A 268 -11.05 24.89 20.22
CA LEU A 268 -10.25 23.95 19.43
C LEU A 268 -9.49 22.94 20.31
N ARG A 269 -8.99 23.36 21.48
CA ARG A 269 -8.36 22.47 22.46
C ARG A 269 -9.36 21.47 23.03
N SER A 270 -10.61 21.88 23.27
CA SER A 270 -11.65 20.98 23.82
C SER A 270 -12.04 19.85 22.87
N LEU A 271 -11.76 20.01 21.56
CA LEU A 271 -11.92 18.94 20.57
C LEU A 271 -10.87 17.83 20.70
N GLU A 272 -9.75 18.09 21.38
CA GLU A 272 -8.66 17.12 21.58
C GLU A 272 -8.18 16.50 20.26
N LEU A 273 -8.10 17.32 19.21
CA LEU A 273 -7.64 16.89 17.89
C LEU A 273 -6.24 16.28 18.00
N ARG A 274 -6.05 15.10 17.42
CA ARG A 274 -4.77 14.38 17.44
C ARG A 274 -4.39 13.82 16.09
N TYR A 275 -3.10 13.62 15.88
CA TYR A 275 -2.62 12.77 14.79
C TYR A 275 -2.95 11.30 15.09
N PHE A 276 -3.14 10.51 14.02
CA PHE A 276 -3.13 9.05 14.13
C PHE A 276 -1.74 8.59 14.54
N THR A 277 -1.65 7.69 15.51
CA THR A 277 -0.38 7.09 15.93
C THR A 277 0.24 6.28 14.79
N PRO A 278 1.56 6.02 14.80
CA PRO A 278 2.19 5.14 13.82
C PRO A 278 1.53 3.75 13.71
N GLN A 279 1.08 3.17 14.84
CA GLN A 279 0.41 1.86 14.82
C GLN A 279 -0.98 1.94 14.17
N GLU A 280 -1.74 3.00 14.41
CA GLU A 280 -3.03 3.22 13.73
C GLU A 280 -2.84 3.40 12.22
N VAL A 281 -1.82 4.17 11.82
CA VAL A 281 -1.48 4.32 10.39
C VAL A 281 -1.04 2.98 9.79
N ALA A 282 -0.23 2.18 10.48
CA ALA A 282 0.18 0.85 10.03
C ALA A 282 -1.02 -0.09 9.82
N ARG A 283 -2.01 -0.07 10.71
CA ARG A 283 -3.25 -0.84 10.57
C ARG A 283 -4.13 -0.35 9.44
N LEU A 284 -4.22 0.96 9.20
CA LEU A 284 -4.90 1.50 8.02
C LEU A 284 -4.18 1.13 6.71
N MET A 285 -2.89 0.80 6.79
CA MET A 285 -2.11 0.18 5.71
C MET A 285 -2.17 -1.36 5.72
N CYS A 286 -3.00 -1.94 6.60
CA CYS A 286 -3.23 -3.36 6.78
C CYS A 286 -1.99 -4.19 7.14
N PHE A 287 -0.99 -3.58 7.79
CA PHE A 287 0.06 -4.35 8.46
C PHE A 287 -0.55 -5.20 9.59
N PRO A 288 -0.03 -6.42 9.82
CA PRO A 288 -0.51 -7.27 10.90
C PRO A 288 -0.17 -6.70 12.29
N ASP A 289 -0.85 -7.18 13.33
CA ASP A 289 -0.68 -6.66 14.69
C ASP A 289 0.70 -6.96 15.30
N ASP A 290 1.42 -7.95 14.78
CA ASP A 290 2.81 -8.26 15.19
C ASP A 290 3.85 -7.34 14.51
N PHE A 291 3.46 -6.57 13.49
CA PHE A 291 4.32 -5.53 12.93
C PHE A 291 4.61 -4.46 13.98
N SER A 292 5.90 -4.20 14.19
CA SER A 292 6.36 -3.22 15.15
C SER A 292 7.62 -2.49 14.69
N PHE A 293 7.90 -1.37 15.35
CA PHE A 293 9.11 -0.58 15.13
C PHE A 293 10.12 -0.85 16.25
N PRO A 294 11.44 -0.89 15.95
CA PRO A 294 12.47 -0.87 16.97
C PRO A 294 12.36 0.37 17.88
N PRO A 295 12.76 0.27 19.15
CA PRO A 295 12.60 1.35 20.14
C PRO A 295 13.42 2.62 19.81
N ASP A 296 14.48 2.51 19.00
CA ASP A 296 15.32 3.65 18.59
C ASP A 296 14.75 4.43 17.39
N ILE A 297 13.68 3.95 16.76
CA ILE A 297 13.04 4.66 15.64
C ILE A 297 12.14 5.77 16.18
N THR A 298 12.42 7.01 15.76
CA THR A 298 11.61 8.17 16.15
C THR A 298 10.24 8.16 15.47
N ILE A 299 9.22 8.76 16.09
CA ILE A 299 7.87 8.91 15.52
C ILE A 299 7.92 9.55 14.11
N LYS A 300 8.78 10.57 13.93
CA LYS A 300 9.01 11.21 12.63
C LYS A 300 9.50 10.21 11.57
N GLN A 301 10.45 9.34 11.93
CA GLN A 301 10.92 8.29 11.03
C GLN A 301 9.81 7.27 10.75
N MET A 302 9.02 6.87 11.76
CA MET A 302 7.90 5.94 11.57
C MET A 302 6.88 6.47 10.54
N TYR A 303 6.41 7.71 10.67
CA TYR A 303 5.50 8.30 9.68
C TYR A 303 6.11 8.41 8.29
N ARG A 304 7.40 8.76 8.20
CA ARG A 304 8.10 8.82 6.92
C ARG A 304 8.15 7.47 6.23
N LEU A 305 8.42 6.40 6.99
CA LEU A 305 8.48 5.03 6.49
C LEU A 305 7.09 4.52 6.09
N LEU A 306 6.08 4.68 6.95
CA LEU A 306 4.70 4.31 6.66
C LEU A 306 4.15 5.07 5.45
N GLY A 307 4.37 6.39 5.38
CA GLY A 307 3.91 7.20 4.25
C GLY A 307 4.48 6.76 2.89
N ASN A 308 5.68 6.16 2.89
CA ASN A 308 6.30 5.55 1.70
C ASN A 308 5.91 4.08 1.48
N SER A 309 5.25 3.43 2.45
CA SER A 309 4.89 2.01 2.38
C SER A 309 3.69 1.75 1.45
N ILE A 310 3.39 0.48 1.20
CA ILE A 310 2.21 0.04 0.46
C ILE A 310 1.02 -0.22 1.39
N ASN A 311 -0.15 -0.51 0.83
CA ASN A 311 -1.22 -1.18 1.58
C ASN A 311 -1.10 -2.69 1.40
N VAL A 312 -0.84 -3.42 2.49
CA VAL A 312 -0.55 -4.87 2.49
C VAL A 312 -1.72 -5.67 1.94
N PHE A 313 -2.96 -5.30 2.29
CA PHE A 313 -4.14 -6.02 1.88
C PHE A 313 -4.38 -5.95 0.37
N VAL A 314 -4.27 -4.77 -0.24
CA VAL A 314 -4.44 -4.61 -1.69
C VAL A 314 -3.40 -5.43 -2.47
N VAL A 315 -2.14 -5.46 -2.02
CA VAL A 315 -1.09 -6.27 -2.67
C VAL A 315 -1.30 -7.77 -2.44
N THR A 316 -1.83 -8.16 -1.29
CA THR A 316 -2.20 -9.55 -0.99
C THR A 316 -3.20 -10.07 -2.03
N LEU A 317 -4.23 -9.28 -2.35
CA LEU A 317 -5.24 -9.62 -3.37
C LEU A 317 -4.66 -9.78 -4.79
N LEU A 318 -3.54 -9.13 -5.09
CA LEU A 318 -2.87 -9.18 -6.39
C LEU A 318 -1.79 -10.25 -6.47
N SER A 319 -1.47 -10.91 -5.36
CA SER A 319 -0.44 -11.96 -5.34
C SER A 319 -0.91 -13.19 -6.12
N PRO A 320 -0.11 -13.75 -7.03
CA PRO A 320 -0.54 -14.82 -7.92
C PRO A 320 -0.74 -16.13 -7.13
N THR A 321 -1.99 -16.48 -6.83
CA THR A 321 -2.33 -17.80 -6.30
C THR A 321 -2.33 -18.82 -7.46
N ASP A 322 -1.40 -19.77 -7.45
CA ASP A 322 -1.34 -20.87 -8.41
C ASP A 322 -2.30 -22.03 -8.08
N HIS A 323 -3.13 -21.90 -7.04
CA HIS A 323 -4.07 -22.95 -6.69
C HIS A 323 -5.32 -22.91 -7.56
N ASN A 324 -5.58 -24.07 -8.19
CA ASN A 324 -6.84 -24.50 -8.76
C ASN A 324 -8.04 -24.12 -7.87
N MET A 325 -8.59 -22.93 -8.06
CA MET A 325 -10.02 -22.69 -7.96
C MET A 325 -10.49 -22.39 -9.37
N GLN A 326 -10.85 -23.46 -10.07
CA GLN A 326 -11.57 -23.40 -11.33
C GLN A 326 -12.86 -22.62 -11.13
N ARG A 327 -13.00 -21.47 -11.79
CA ARG A 327 -14.21 -21.11 -12.55
C ARG A 327 -13.78 -20.40 -13.82
N ASP A 328 -14.26 -20.91 -14.94
CA ASP A 328 -13.87 -20.54 -16.29
C ASP A 328 -14.11 -19.05 -16.59
N TYR A 329 -13.04 -18.32 -16.93
CA TYR A 329 -13.12 -17.06 -17.66
C TYR A 329 -12.17 -17.08 -18.85
N ALA A 330 -12.32 -18.10 -19.70
CA ALA A 330 -11.51 -18.34 -20.90
C ALA A 330 -11.69 -17.30 -22.03
N HIS A 331 -12.33 -16.15 -21.78
CA HIS A 331 -12.70 -15.19 -22.82
C HIS A 331 -12.13 -13.78 -22.64
N ILE A 332 -11.26 -13.52 -21.65
CA ILE A 332 -10.63 -12.21 -21.49
C ILE A 332 -9.32 -12.17 -22.28
N ARG A 333 -9.44 -11.94 -23.59
CA ARG A 333 -8.34 -11.55 -24.51
C ARG A 333 -8.38 -10.04 -24.76
N ASP A 334 -8.23 -9.21 -23.73
CA ASP A 334 -8.20 -7.76 -23.97
C ASP A 334 -6.99 -7.14 -23.26
N ASP A 335 -6.06 -6.63 -24.07
CA ASP A 335 -4.81 -5.95 -23.69
C ASP A 335 -5.05 -4.52 -23.16
N ARG A 336 -6.23 -4.26 -22.60
CA ARG A 336 -6.63 -2.94 -22.08
C ARG A 336 -6.60 -2.93 -20.56
N CYS A 337 -6.23 -1.77 -20.02
CA CYS A 337 -6.28 -1.48 -18.59
C CYS A 337 -7.70 -1.76 -18.08
N ILE A 338 -7.88 -2.87 -17.35
CA ILE A 338 -9.20 -3.27 -16.84
C ILE A 338 -9.58 -2.24 -15.79
N THR A 339 -10.67 -1.51 -16.04
CA THR A 339 -11.11 -0.48 -15.09
C THR A 339 -11.94 -1.12 -13.99
N VAL A 340 -11.95 -0.50 -12.80
CA VAL A 340 -12.74 -0.95 -11.64
C VAL A 340 -14.20 -1.19 -12.04
N HIS A 341 -14.77 -0.44 -12.99
CA HIS A 341 -16.15 -0.63 -13.45
C HIS A 341 -16.39 -2.02 -14.07
N GLU A 342 -15.42 -2.60 -14.78
CA GLU A 342 -15.56 -3.94 -15.38
C GLU A 342 -15.42 -5.05 -14.33
N ILE A 343 -14.65 -4.78 -13.26
CA ILE A 343 -14.50 -5.65 -12.10
C ILE A 343 -15.77 -5.55 -11.22
N THR A 344 -16.19 -4.35 -10.82
CA THR A 344 -17.37 -4.16 -9.97
C THR A 344 -18.70 -4.47 -10.65
N THR A 345 -18.86 -4.24 -11.96
CA THR A 345 -20.10 -4.62 -12.67
C THR A 345 -20.24 -6.14 -12.74
N LYS A 346 -19.12 -6.88 -12.86
CA LYS A 346 -19.14 -8.34 -12.81
C LYS A 346 -19.33 -8.87 -11.37
N LEU A 347 -18.80 -8.17 -10.36
CA LEU A 347 -19.00 -8.49 -8.94
C LEU A 347 -20.42 -8.16 -8.42
N ALA A 348 -21.06 -7.11 -8.95
CA ALA A 348 -22.39 -6.67 -8.56
C ALA A 348 -23.49 -7.66 -8.99
N ILE A 349 -23.28 -8.39 -10.09
CA ILE A 349 -24.19 -9.44 -10.58
C ILE A 349 -24.26 -10.63 -9.60
N GLU A 350 -23.22 -10.87 -8.79
CA GLU A 350 -23.21 -11.95 -7.80
C GLU A 350 -23.66 -11.49 -6.39
N HIS A 351 -23.52 -10.20 -6.06
CA HIS A 351 -23.97 -9.66 -4.77
C HIS A 351 -25.49 -9.71 -4.56
N SER A 352 -26.27 -9.65 -5.65
CA SER A 352 -27.73 -9.84 -5.61
C SER A 352 -28.14 -11.29 -5.29
N ALA A 353 -27.28 -12.28 -5.51
CA ALA A 353 -27.56 -13.68 -5.20
C ALA A 353 -27.24 -14.06 -3.74
N VAL A 354 -26.39 -13.28 -3.05
CA VAL A 354 -25.99 -13.52 -1.64
C VAL A 354 -26.93 -12.81 -0.65
N GLN A 355 -27.63 -11.75 -1.09
CA GLN A 355 -28.56 -11.02 -0.23
C GLN A 355 -29.83 -11.81 0.13
N GLU A 356 -30.21 -12.84 -0.65
CA GLU A 356 -31.34 -13.73 -0.32
C GLU A 356 -31.02 -14.78 0.77
N MET A 357 -29.76 -14.90 1.24
CA MET A 357 -29.37 -15.93 2.22
C MET A 357 -29.06 -15.41 3.64
N ASN A 358 -29.05 -14.10 3.90
CA ASN A 358 -28.59 -13.50 5.17
C ASN A 358 -29.68 -12.77 5.98
N GLU A 359 -30.88 -13.33 6.10
CA GLU A 359 -31.95 -12.77 6.96
C GLU A 359 -31.92 -13.23 8.45
N ASN A 360 -30.90 -13.96 8.93
CA ASN A 360 -30.95 -14.54 10.28
C ASN A 360 -29.73 -14.25 11.19
N PHE A 361 -29.35 -12.98 11.41
CA PHE A 361 -28.45 -12.63 12.53
C PHE A 361 -28.85 -11.33 13.25
N VAL A 362 -29.15 -11.47 14.55
CA VAL A 362 -29.64 -10.44 15.49
C VAL A 362 -28.47 -9.66 16.12
N PRO A 363 -28.58 -8.33 16.37
CA PRO A 363 -27.51 -7.51 16.95
C PRO A 363 -27.58 -7.41 18.49
N PHE A 364 -26.46 -7.62 19.17
CA PHE A 364 -26.20 -7.27 20.58
C PHE A 364 -24.69 -6.98 20.72
N GLY A 365 -24.14 -6.05 21.51
CA GLY A 365 -24.61 -5.13 22.53
C GLY A 365 -23.36 -4.42 23.12
N ILE A 366 -23.55 -3.22 23.69
CA ILE A 366 -22.51 -2.36 24.30
C ILE A 366 -22.14 -2.87 25.70
N PRO A 367 -20.88 -2.79 26.17
CA PRO A 367 -20.58 -2.63 27.59
C PRO A 367 -20.26 -1.18 27.91
N VAL A 368 -21.10 -0.62 28.78
CA VAL A 368 -20.90 0.62 29.54
C VAL A 368 -19.82 0.35 30.59
N TYR A 369 -18.84 1.23 30.73
CA TYR A 369 -18.39 1.81 32.01
C TYR A 369 -17.72 3.17 31.77
#